data_AF-A0A8J7RFV8-F1
#
_entry.id   AF-A0A8J7RFV8-F1
#
_cell.length_a   1.000
_cell.length_b   1.000
_cell.length_c   1.000
_cell.angle_alpha   90.00
_cell.angle_beta   90.00
_cell.angle_gamma   90.00
#
_symmetry.space_group_name_H-M   'P 1'
#
loop_
_entity.id
_entity.type
_entity.pdbx_description
1 polymer ?
#
loop_
_entity_poly.entity_id
_entity_poly.type
_entity_poly.pdbx_seq_one_letter_code
_entity_poly.pdbx_strand_id
1 'polypeptide(L)' 'MQYPSIDPVALSIGPVRLHWYGLMYVFAFAAGWLLGRWRASRPWNGWKGSEVDDLISWVML' A
#
# COMPACT_ATOMS: atom_id res chain seq x y z
N MET A 1 26.59 -1.21 -22.53
CA MET A 1 25.55 -1.61 -21.56
C MET A 1 24.46 -0.56 -21.61
N GLN A 2 23.37 -0.80 -22.36
CA GLN A 2 22.23 0.10 -22.36
C GLN A 2 21.43 -0.17 -21.09
N TYR A 3 21.47 0.78 -20.15
CA TYR A 3 20.58 0.77 -19.01
C TYR A 3 19.17 1.09 -19.54
N PRO A 4 18.15 0.26 -19.28
CA PRO A 4 16.79 0.57 -19.68
C PRO A 4 16.38 1.86 -18.96
N SER A 5 16.16 2.92 -19.73
CA SER A 5 15.63 4.19 -19.27
C SER A 5 14.14 4.01 -18.95
N ILE A 6 13.85 3.45 -17.78
CA ILE A 6 12.51 3.37 -17.23
C ILE A 6 12.09 4.79 -16.85
N ASP A 7 11.05 5.31 -17.50
CA ASP A 7 10.49 6.61 -17.14
C ASP A 7 10.04 6.57 -15.67
N PRO A 8 10.56 7.45 -14.81
CA PRO A 8 10.28 7.40 -13.38
C PRO A 8 8.85 7.82 -13.06
N VAL A 9 8.14 8.41 -14.03
CA VAL A 9 6.75 8.87 -13.93
C VAL A 9 5.83 7.76 -14.43
N ALA A 10 5.04 7.19 -13.52
CA ALA A 10 4.02 6.18 -13.83
C ALA A 10 2.75 6.82 -14.41
N LEU A 11 2.35 7.98 -13.88
CA LEU A 11 1.15 8.70 -14.33
C LEU A 11 1.32 10.21 -14.13
N SER A 12 1.00 11.00 -15.15
CA SER A 12 0.98 12.47 -15.07
C SER A 12 -0.46 12.96 -15.11
N ILE A 13 -0.94 13.54 -14.00
CA ILE A 13 -2.24 14.22 -13.95
C ILE A 13 -1.95 15.72 -13.75
N GLY A 14 -1.82 16.44 -14.87
CA GLY A 14 -1.53 17.89 -14.86
C GLY A 14 -0.22 18.23 -14.12
N PRO A 15 -0.24 19.04 -13.04
CA PRO A 15 0.96 19.39 -12.28
C PRO A 15 1.48 18.24 -11.39
N VAL A 16 0.70 17.19 -11.17
CA VAL A 16 1.08 16.08 -10.28
C VAL A 16 1.69 14.94 -11.09
N ARG A 17 2.97 14.67 -10.83
CA ARG A 17 3.70 13.53 -11.39
C ARG A 17 3.75 12.39 -10.37
N LEU A 18 2.96 11.36 -10.63
CA LEU A 18 3.00 10.12 -9.86
C LEU A 18 4.22 9.31 -10.30
N HIS A 19 5.17 9.12 -9.41
CA HIS A 19 6.36 8.33 -9.70
C HIS A 19 6.14 6.85 -9.35
N TRP A 20 6.87 5.94 -10.00
CA TRP A 20 6.81 4.50 -9.68
C TRP A 20 7.13 4.21 -8.22
N TYR A 21 8.04 4.97 -7.60
CA TYR A 21 8.32 4.88 -6.17
C TYR A 21 7.08 5.19 -5.32
N GLY A 22 6.37 6.28 -5.63
CA GLY A 22 5.13 6.63 -4.94
C GLY A 22 4.05 5.58 -5.12
N LEU A 23 3.90 5.05 -6.33
CA LEU A 23 2.95 3.97 -6.62
C LEU A 23 3.29 2.70 -5.84
N MET A 24 4.58 2.34 -5.75
CA MET A 24 5.05 1.20 -4.96
C MET A 24 4.74 1.36 -3.48
N TYR A 25 4.92 2.55 -2.90
CA TYR A 25 4.57 2.80 -1.49
C TYR A 25 3.07 2.63 -1.24
N VAL A 26 2.22 3.22 -2.08
CA VAL A 26 0.76 3.08 -1.97
C VAL A 26 0.36 1.62 -2.10
N PHE A 27 0.94 0.90 -3.06
CA PHE A 27 0.65 -0.52 -3.27
C PHE A 27 1.11 -1.38 -2.10
N ALA A 28 2.32 -1.16 -1.57
CA ALA A 28 2.84 -1.89 -0.42
C ALA A 28 1.98 -1.68 0.82
N PHE A 29 1.54 -0.44 1.05
CA PHE A 29 0.65 -0.11 2.16
C PHE A 29 -0.73 -0.75 2.01
N ALA A 30 -1.35 -0.62 0.83
CA ALA A 30 -2.65 -1.22 0.54
C ALA A 30 -2.60 -2.75 0.64
N ALA A 31 -1.54 -3.38 0.12
CA ALA A 31 -1.35 -4.81 0.22
C ALA A 31 -1.17 -5.27 1.68
N GLY A 32 -0.37 -4.56 2.48
CA GLY A 32 -0.19 -4.83 3.90
C GLY A 32 -1.51 -4.73 4.68
N TRP A 33 -2.32 -3.71 4.40
CA TRP A 33 -3.64 -3.55 5.00
C TRP A 33 -4.60 -4.68 4.64
N LEU A 34 -4.69 -5.00 3.35
CA LEU A 34 -5.57 -6.06 2.86
C LEU A 34 -5.18 -7.42 3.45
N LEU A 35 -3.88 -7.73 3.51
CA LEU A 35 -3.34 -8.95 4.13
C LEU A 35 -3.62 -9.01 5.63
N GLY A 36 -3.39 -7.91 6.35
CA GLY A 36 -3.68 -7.82 7.78
C GLY A 36 -5.17 -8.08 8.05
N ARG A 37 -6.05 -7.41 7.31
CA ARG A 37 -7.50 -7.56 7.42
C ARG A 37 -7.96 -8.96 7.06
N TRP A 38 -7.42 -9.53 5.98
CA TRP A 38 -7.71 -10.90 5.57
C TRP A 38 -7.27 -11.92 6.62
N ARG A 39 -6.14 -11.69 7.27
CA ARG A 39 -5.63 -12.57 8.33
C ARG A 39 -6.43 -12.44 9.63
N ALA A 40 -6.84 -11.23 10.02
CA ALA A 40 -7.70 -11.01 11.18
C ALA A 40 -9.12 -11.55 10.97
N SER A 41 -9.62 -11.59 9.74
CA SER A 41 -10.93 -12.20 9.43
C SER A 41 -10.96 -13.73 9.63
N ARG A 42 -9.84 -14.39 9.95
CA ARG A 42 -9.84 -15.85 10.16
C ARG A 42 -10.43 -16.23 11.52
N PRO A 43 -11.26 -17.28 11.58
CA PRO A 43 -12.06 -17.63 12.77
C PRO A 43 -11.27 -18.04 14.01
N TRP A 44 -9.96 -18.30 13.88
CA TRP A 44 -9.10 -18.70 15.00
C TRP A 44 -8.19 -17.58 15.53
N ASN A 45 -8.29 -16.37 14.96
CA ASN A 45 -7.23 -15.38 15.13
C ASN A 45 -7.44 -14.41 16.29
N GLY A 46 -8.52 -14.49 17.06
CA GLY A 46 -8.79 -13.64 18.25
C GLY A 46 -8.95 -12.13 17.99
N TRP A 47 -8.55 -11.67 16.82
CA TRP A 47 -8.55 -10.28 16.39
C TRP A 47 -9.76 -9.99 15.51
N LYS A 48 -10.43 -8.87 15.73
CA LYS A 48 -11.49 -8.40 14.82
C LYS A 48 -10.83 -7.63 13.67
N GLY A 49 -11.42 -7.72 12.47
CA GLY A 49 -10.95 -6.93 11.31
C GLY A 49 -10.87 -5.42 11.60
N SER A 50 -11.72 -4.90 12.49
CA SER A 50 -11.69 -3.52 12.96
C SER A 50 -10.43 -3.14 13.73
N GLU A 51 -9.82 -4.07 14.48
CA GLU A 51 -8.58 -3.78 15.22
C GLU A 51 -7.39 -3.63 14.27
N VAL A 52 -7.42 -4.31 13.12
CA VAL A 52 -6.41 -4.10 12.08
C VAL A 52 -6.59 -2.76 11.38
N ASP A 53 -7.83 -2.35 11.13
CA ASP A 53 -8.12 -1.03 10.57
C ASP A 53 -7.67 0.09 11.53
N ASP A 54 -7.93 -0.06 12.83
CA ASP A 54 -7.49 0.88 13.87
C ASP A 54 -5.95 0.96 13.95
N LEU A 55 -5.28 -0.20 13.95
CA LEU A 55 -3.82 -0.26 14.04
C LEU A 55 -3.15 0.36 12.81
N ILE A 56 -3.72 0.14 11.62
CA ILE A 56 -3.21 0.76 10.39
C ILE A 56 -3.51 2.25 10.32
N SER A 57 -4.68 2.68 10.80
CA SER A 57 -4.98 4.11 10.95
C SER A 57 -3.99 4.78 11.91
N TRP A 58 -3.61 4.11 12.99
CA TRP A 58 -2.57 4.57 13.92
C TRP A 58 -1.17 4.64 13.32
N VAL A 59 -0.79 3.69 12.46
CA VAL A 59 0.52 3.68 11.79
C VAL A 59 0.62 4.73 10.69
N MET A 60 -0.52 5.15 10.13
CA MET A 60 -0.59 6.14 9.04
C MET A 60 -0.64 7.59 9.53
N LEU A 61 -1.10 7.81 10.77
CA LEU A 61 -1.20 9.11 11.44
C LEU A 61 0.16 9.60 11.96
#